data_AF-M0BQD4-F1
#
_entry.id   AF-M0BQD4-F1
#
_cell.length_a   1.000
_cell.length_b   1.000
_cell.length_c   1.000
_cell.angle_alpha   90.00
_cell.angle_beta   90.00
_cell.angle_gamma   90.00
#
_symmetry.space_group_name_H-M   'P 1'
#
loop_
_entity.id
_entity.type
_entity.pdbx_description
1 polymer ?
#
loop_
_entity_poly.entity_id
_entity_poly.type
_entity_poly.pdbx_seq_one_letter_code
_entity_poly.pdbx_strand_id
1 'polypeptide(L)'
;MVGTTLVELRQYIESLANEAGDFSLVCCRTGDRPVPAVGHRFESRAIARRAARATDCYRSALRRYDPRLPYSDIIVCQGALVDSPQPVQPDASAGDADSDTEAWSLSEPVINRTHSAIDHRALAEFCHRVAGTVFEALSDSGFDAVETAVMDEYVRLAETVVDPDELCLRLLESMATELDERLSAEETRTVLASAATRLPEPETAGDPLRCTFDSLRECGLFGRYVRSLGTADADARTRSVVVRIGEYALSPRRGGLPTLPIALELYRHGRTWVPSSIRVQPVDDDWEFTFELRTGGVAVADSSGLLSTPIPR
;
A
#
# COMPACT_ATOMS: atom_id res chain seq x y z
N MET A 1 11.20 -2.95 -31.74
CA MET A 1 9.84 -3.10 -31.16
C MET A 1 9.18 -1.73 -31.26
N VAL A 2 8.17 -1.57 -32.13
CA VAL A 2 7.62 -0.26 -32.50
C VAL A 2 6.90 0.31 -31.29
N GLY A 3 7.47 1.32 -30.65
CA GLY A 3 6.79 2.05 -29.58
C GLY A 3 5.52 2.66 -30.14
N THR A 4 4.40 2.46 -29.45
CA THR A 4 3.09 3.01 -29.80
C THR A 4 3.24 4.50 -30.12
N THR A 5 2.77 4.92 -31.30
CA THR A 5 2.96 6.28 -31.79
C THR A 5 2.09 7.27 -30.99
N LEU A 6 2.47 8.55 -30.97
CA LEU A 6 1.67 9.61 -30.32
C LEU A 6 0.23 9.64 -30.87
N VAL A 7 0.04 9.30 -32.15
CA VAL A 7 -1.26 9.23 -32.80
C VAL A 7 -2.11 8.08 -32.22
N GLU A 8 -1.52 6.90 -32.07
CA GLU A 8 -2.20 5.73 -31.47
C GLU A 8 -2.60 5.99 -30.02
N LEU A 9 -1.71 6.62 -29.23
CA LEU A 9 -2.01 6.97 -27.84
C LEU A 9 -3.15 7.99 -27.74
N ARG A 10 -3.21 8.96 -28.65
CA ARG A 10 -4.33 9.91 -28.71
C ARG A 10 -5.64 9.22 -29.07
N GLN A 11 -5.66 8.41 -30.14
CA GLN A 11 -6.84 7.66 -30.55
C GLN A 11 -7.34 6.71 -29.45
N TYR A 12 -6.41 6.10 -28.72
CA TYR A 12 -6.76 5.25 -27.58
C TYR A 12 -7.46 6.05 -26.47
N ILE A 13 -6.96 7.23 -26.11
CA ILE A 13 -7.59 8.12 -25.12
C ILE A 13 -8.97 8.56 -25.57
N GLU A 14 -9.12 8.95 -26.83
CA GLU A 14 -10.40 9.33 -27.44
C GLU A 14 -11.41 8.16 -27.42
N SER A 15 -10.98 6.93 -27.70
CA SER A 15 -11.83 5.74 -27.68
C SER A 15 -12.40 5.38 -26.30
N LEU A 16 -11.72 5.84 -25.24
CA LEU A 16 -12.17 5.64 -23.86
C LEU A 16 -13.15 6.74 -23.40
N ALA A 17 -13.27 7.82 -24.16
CA ALA A 17 -14.06 8.97 -23.76
C ALA A 17 -15.57 8.72 -23.91
N ASN A 18 -16.33 9.15 -22.89
CA ASN A 18 -17.78 9.14 -22.87
C ASN A 18 -18.25 10.51 -22.33
N GLU A 19 -18.98 11.28 -23.14
CA GLU A 19 -19.43 12.64 -22.81
C GLU A 19 -20.35 12.67 -21.57
N ALA A 20 -21.06 11.58 -21.30
CA ALA A 20 -21.93 11.42 -20.14
C ALA A 20 -21.17 10.93 -18.88
N GLY A 21 -19.86 10.73 -18.96
CA GLY A 21 -19.06 10.23 -17.86
C GLY A 21 -18.81 11.25 -16.74
N ASP A 22 -18.83 10.79 -15.49
CA ASP A 22 -18.62 11.63 -14.30
C ASP A 22 -17.13 11.86 -13.97
N PHE A 23 -16.22 11.18 -14.67
CA PHE A 23 -14.80 11.21 -14.40
C PHE A 23 -14.05 12.04 -15.43
N SER A 24 -13.11 12.87 -14.97
CA SER A 24 -12.24 13.68 -15.83
C SER A 24 -10.80 13.63 -15.35
N LEU A 25 -9.87 14.00 -16.23
CA LEU A 25 -8.44 14.05 -15.92
C LEU A 25 -8.00 15.49 -15.71
N VAL A 26 -7.30 15.72 -14.61
CA VAL A 26 -6.70 17.02 -14.28
C VAL A 26 -5.26 16.83 -13.83
N CYS A 27 -4.45 17.86 -14.04
CA CYS A 27 -3.12 17.99 -13.45
C CYS A 27 -3.29 18.34 -11.97
N CYS A 28 -2.71 17.56 -11.06
CA CYS A 28 -2.83 17.82 -9.62
C CYS A 28 -2.18 19.14 -9.18
N ARG A 29 -1.21 19.63 -9.96
CA ARG A 29 -0.42 20.84 -9.63
C ARG A 29 -1.11 22.12 -10.04
N THR A 30 -1.77 22.12 -11.20
CA THR A 30 -2.35 23.34 -11.80
C THR A 30 -3.86 23.30 -11.89
N GLY A 31 -4.49 22.13 -11.70
CA GLY A 31 -5.92 21.93 -11.95
C GLY A 31 -6.27 21.87 -13.44
N ASP A 32 -5.33 22.17 -14.33
CA ASP A 32 -5.56 22.17 -15.77
C ASP A 32 -5.76 20.77 -16.32
N ARG A 33 -6.55 20.66 -17.38
CA ARG A 33 -6.70 19.39 -18.09
C ARG A 33 -5.48 19.19 -19.00
N PRO A 34 -4.75 18.08 -18.86
CA PRO A 34 -3.55 17.84 -19.65
C PRO A 34 -3.90 17.38 -21.07
N VAL A 35 -3.24 17.94 -22.09
CA VAL A 35 -3.32 17.44 -23.47
C VAL A 35 -2.72 16.02 -23.53
N PRO A 36 -3.39 15.04 -24.17
CA PRO A 36 -4.57 15.17 -25.04
C PRO A 36 -5.93 14.95 -24.37
N ALA A 37 -5.99 14.70 -23.06
CA ALA A 37 -7.24 14.44 -22.33
C ALA A 37 -8.14 15.68 -22.09
N VAL A 38 -7.83 16.82 -22.70
CA VAL A 38 -8.62 18.05 -22.58
C VAL A 38 -10.01 17.82 -23.15
N GLY A 39 -11.05 18.19 -22.40
CA GLY A 39 -12.44 18.05 -22.83
C GLY A 39 -13.03 16.63 -22.71
N HIS A 40 -12.21 15.59 -22.56
CA HIS A 40 -12.70 14.22 -22.41
C HIS A 40 -13.24 13.92 -21.01
N ARG A 41 -14.27 13.08 -20.97
CA ARG A 41 -14.89 12.51 -19.78
C ARG A 41 -14.91 10.99 -19.89
N PHE A 42 -15.04 10.30 -18.77
CA PHE A 42 -14.95 8.84 -18.69
C PHE A 42 -16.06 8.32 -17.79
N GLU A 43 -16.67 7.20 -18.17
CA GLU A 43 -17.84 6.64 -17.48
C GLU A 43 -17.52 6.05 -16.11
N SER A 44 -16.30 5.55 -15.93
CA SER A 44 -15.88 4.88 -14.70
C SER A 44 -14.48 5.31 -14.28
N ARG A 45 -14.21 5.21 -12.98
CA ARG A 45 -12.88 5.44 -12.41
C ARG A 45 -11.82 4.53 -13.05
N ALA A 46 -12.19 3.29 -13.40
CA ALA A 46 -11.29 2.33 -14.04
C ALA A 46 -10.89 2.78 -15.46
N ILE A 47 -11.85 3.24 -16.26
CA ILE A 47 -11.60 3.75 -17.62
C ILE A 47 -10.82 5.06 -17.56
N ALA A 48 -11.14 5.95 -16.62
CA ALA A 48 -10.38 7.16 -16.38
C ALA A 48 -8.92 6.87 -15.98
N ARG A 49 -8.66 5.85 -15.15
CA ARG A 49 -7.29 5.41 -14.82
C ARG A 49 -6.54 4.90 -16.04
N ARG A 50 -7.20 4.17 -16.96
CA ARG A 50 -6.59 3.74 -18.23
C ARG A 50 -6.24 4.93 -19.12
N ALA A 51 -7.14 5.90 -19.22
CA ALA A 51 -6.90 7.14 -19.95
C ALA A 51 -5.79 7.99 -19.31
N ALA A 52 -5.68 8.03 -17.98
CA ALA A 52 -4.61 8.73 -17.26
C ALA A 52 -3.24 8.13 -17.59
N ARG A 53 -3.12 6.79 -17.55
CA ARG A 53 -1.89 6.08 -17.95
C ARG A 53 -1.53 6.35 -19.40
N ALA A 54 -2.51 6.28 -20.31
CA ALA A 54 -2.28 6.57 -21.73
C ALA A 54 -1.83 8.04 -21.95
N THR A 55 -2.40 8.98 -21.20
CA THR A 55 -2.03 10.41 -21.23
C THR A 55 -0.61 10.61 -20.72
N ASP A 56 -0.20 9.89 -19.66
CA ASP A 56 1.16 9.93 -19.14
C ASP A 56 2.18 9.35 -20.14
N CYS A 57 1.85 8.21 -20.75
CA CYS A 57 2.65 7.64 -21.85
C CYS A 57 2.78 8.61 -23.02
N TYR A 58 1.69 9.29 -23.41
CA TYR A 58 1.69 10.28 -24.48
C TYR A 58 2.63 11.46 -24.15
N ARG A 59 2.52 12.03 -22.95
CA ARG A 59 3.35 13.18 -22.54
C ARG A 59 4.81 12.79 -22.37
N SER A 60 5.09 11.60 -21.86
CA SER A 60 6.45 11.05 -21.77
C SER A 60 7.06 10.80 -23.15
N ALA A 61 6.28 10.32 -24.11
CA ALA A 61 6.71 10.21 -25.50
C ALA A 61 6.92 11.60 -26.15
N LEU A 62 6.07 12.58 -25.84
CA LEU A 62 6.15 13.94 -26.37
C LEU A 62 7.40 14.69 -25.87
N ARG A 63 7.86 14.42 -24.64
CA ARG A 63 9.10 15.00 -24.07
C ARG A 63 10.37 14.63 -24.84
N ARG A 64 10.34 13.57 -25.65
CA ARG A 64 11.44 13.25 -26.57
C ARG A 64 11.60 14.29 -27.68
N TYR A 65 10.51 14.97 -28.03
CA TYR A 65 10.47 16.00 -29.08
C TYR A 65 10.50 17.42 -28.50
N ASP A 66 9.87 17.64 -27.34
CA ASP A 66 9.93 18.90 -26.60
C ASP A 66 10.37 18.67 -25.14
N PRO A 67 11.67 18.80 -24.84
CA PRO A 67 12.19 18.66 -23.48
C PRO A 67 11.68 19.72 -22.49
N ARG A 68 11.11 20.84 -22.96
CA ARG A 68 10.57 21.89 -22.08
C ARG A 68 9.13 21.62 -21.64
N LEU A 69 8.52 20.55 -22.14
CA LEU A 69 7.14 20.20 -21.82
C LEU A 69 6.97 19.97 -20.30
N PRO A 70 6.06 20.70 -19.62
CA PRO A 70 5.85 20.58 -18.19
C PRO A 70 5.49 19.15 -17.73
N TYR A 71 5.97 18.79 -16.55
CA TYR A 71 5.49 17.61 -15.84
C TYR A 71 4.09 17.86 -15.29
N SER A 72 3.18 16.96 -15.62
CA SER A 72 1.79 17.00 -15.19
C SER A 72 1.51 15.70 -14.47
N ASP A 73 1.20 15.78 -13.20
CA ASP A 73 0.81 14.62 -12.39
C ASP A 73 -0.68 14.42 -12.59
N ILE A 74 -1.05 13.43 -13.41
CA ILE A 74 -2.41 13.25 -13.91
C ILE A 74 -3.22 12.47 -12.89
N ILE A 75 -4.30 13.06 -12.38
CA ILE A 75 -5.23 12.41 -11.45
C ILE A 75 -6.63 12.29 -12.04
N VAL A 76 -7.37 11.31 -11.56
CA VAL A 76 -8.79 11.10 -11.90
C VAL A 76 -9.64 11.82 -10.87
N CYS A 77 -10.40 12.80 -11.32
CA CYS A 77 -11.39 13.50 -10.51
C CYS A 77 -12.79 13.04 -10.90
N GLN A 78 -13.62 12.77 -9.88
CA GLN A 78 -15.06 12.58 -10.03
C GLN A 78 -15.73 13.91 -9.70
N GLY A 79 -16.59 14.43 -10.59
CA GLY A 79 -17.22 15.72 -10.37
C GLY A 79 -18.69 15.71 -10.77
N ALA A 80 -19.57 15.96 -9.81
CA ALA A 80 -20.84 16.62 -10.09
C ALA A 80 -20.53 18.05 -10.57
N LEU A 81 -21.17 18.46 -11.65
CA LEU A 81 -20.99 19.75 -12.29
C LEU A 81 -21.11 20.91 -11.28
N VAL A 82 -20.06 21.72 -11.13
CA VAL A 82 -20.24 23.15 -10.90
C VAL A 82 -19.57 23.85 -12.07
N ASP A 83 -20.36 24.04 -13.11
CA ASP A 83 -20.11 25.03 -14.14
C ASP A 83 -20.69 26.34 -13.58
N SER A 84 -19.84 27.19 -13.04
CA SER A 84 -20.19 28.58 -12.73
C SER A 84 -18.99 29.45 -13.07
N PRO A 85 -19.08 30.35 -14.07
CA PRO A 85 -18.04 31.31 -14.35
C PRO A 85 -17.95 32.30 -13.19
N GLN A 86 -16.76 32.46 -12.60
CA GLN A 86 -16.55 33.51 -11.61
C GLN A 86 -16.78 34.88 -12.25
N PRO A 87 -17.58 35.77 -11.64
CA PRO A 87 -17.62 37.17 -12.05
C PRO A 87 -16.34 37.86 -11.58
N VAL A 88 -15.60 38.39 -12.56
CA VAL A 88 -14.64 39.49 -12.38
C VAL A 88 -15.43 40.70 -11.90
N GLN A 89 -15.04 41.35 -10.79
CA GLN A 89 -15.35 42.76 -10.50
C GLN A 89 -14.32 43.38 -9.52
N PRO A 90 -14.12 44.71 -9.56
CA PRO A 90 -12.81 45.33 -9.82
C PRO A 90 -12.21 46.15 -8.67
N ASP A 91 -10.98 46.62 -8.91
CA ASP A 91 -10.17 47.58 -8.15
C ASP A 91 -10.93 48.74 -7.48
N ALA A 92 -10.54 49.05 -6.24
CA ALA A 92 -10.45 50.41 -5.74
C ALA A 92 -9.42 50.51 -4.59
N SER A 93 -8.53 51.48 -4.73
CA SER A 93 -7.24 51.61 -4.05
C SER A 93 -7.26 52.33 -2.69
N ALA A 94 -6.14 52.15 -1.98
CA ALA A 94 -5.37 53.13 -1.18
C ALA A 94 -5.66 53.32 0.32
N GLY A 95 -4.58 53.19 1.11
CA GLY A 95 -4.47 53.69 2.49
C GLY A 95 -3.29 53.08 3.26
N ASP A 96 -2.15 53.78 3.26
CA ASP A 96 -0.91 53.54 4.03
C ASP A 96 -1.11 53.23 5.53
N ALA A 97 -0.27 52.35 6.10
CA ALA A 97 0.66 52.69 7.19
C ALA A 97 1.41 51.45 7.74
N ASP A 98 2.72 51.58 7.73
CA ASP A 98 3.81 50.90 8.43
C ASP A 98 3.53 50.35 9.85
N SER A 99 3.91 49.08 10.09
CA SER A 99 4.62 48.67 11.32
C SER A 99 5.08 47.21 11.26
N ASP A 100 6.39 46.99 11.34
CA ASP A 100 7.06 45.74 11.65
C ASP A 100 6.43 45.01 12.85
N THR A 101 5.96 43.78 12.67
CA THR A 101 5.96 42.74 13.70
C THR A 101 5.96 41.37 13.03
N GLU A 102 7.06 40.64 13.19
CA GLU A 102 7.18 39.22 12.83
C GLU A 102 6.04 38.40 13.45
N ALA A 103 5.04 38.07 12.63
CA ALA A 103 4.02 37.08 12.97
C ALA A 103 4.02 36.04 11.85
N TRP A 104 4.66 34.91 12.14
CA TRP A 104 4.60 33.71 11.30
C TRP A 104 3.13 33.29 11.19
N SER A 105 2.49 33.64 10.07
CA SER A 105 1.14 33.18 9.75
C SER A 105 1.23 31.74 9.23
N LEU A 106 0.99 30.78 10.11
CA LEU A 106 0.68 29.40 9.74
C LEU A 106 -0.64 29.42 8.95
N SER A 107 -0.54 29.34 7.62
CA SER A 107 -1.70 29.08 6.77
C SER A 107 -2.00 27.58 6.74
N GLU A 108 -3.16 27.19 7.28
CA GLU A 108 -3.79 25.87 7.19
C GLU A 108 -4.41 25.60 5.79
N PRO A 109 -4.71 24.35 5.41
CA PRO A 109 -3.83 23.18 5.40
C PRO A 109 -3.61 22.63 3.96
N VAL A 110 -2.52 21.90 3.78
CA VAL A 110 -2.16 21.15 2.56
C VAL A 110 -2.97 19.86 2.51
N ILE A 111 -4.21 19.88 1.98
CA ILE A 111 -5.11 18.71 2.11
C ILE A 111 -5.03 17.73 0.91
N ASN A 112 -4.47 18.11 -0.25
CA ASN A 112 -4.58 17.27 -1.46
C ASN A 112 -3.28 16.90 -2.19
N ARG A 113 -2.09 17.20 -1.65
CA ARG A 113 -0.79 16.77 -2.24
C ARG A 113 -0.16 15.57 -1.52
N THR A 114 -0.86 14.96 -0.57
CA THR A 114 -0.16 14.31 0.54
C THR A 114 -0.50 12.85 0.75
N HIS A 115 -1.71 12.37 0.44
CA HIS A 115 -2.08 10.98 0.81
C HIS A 115 -1.24 9.90 0.12
N SER A 116 -1.21 9.76 -1.20
CA SER A 116 -0.47 8.63 -1.82
C SER A 116 1.04 8.62 -1.50
N ALA A 117 1.70 9.78 -1.41
CA ALA A 117 3.12 9.86 -1.06
C ALA A 117 3.39 9.67 0.44
N ILE A 118 2.49 10.15 1.31
CA ILE A 118 2.51 9.84 2.75
C ILE A 118 2.24 8.36 2.97
N ASP A 119 1.28 7.77 2.24
CA ASP A 119 0.92 6.37 2.34
C ASP A 119 2.09 5.49 1.88
N HIS A 120 2.76 5.84 0.77
CA HIS A 120 3.99 5.15 0.33
C HIS A 120 5.12 5.27 1.35
N ARG A 121 5.32 6.45 1.93
CA ARG A 121 6.33 6.66 2.96
C ARG A 121 6.00 5.92 4.26
N ALA A 122 4.75 5.96 4.70
CA ALA A 122 4.28 5.26 5.90
C ALA A 122 4.40 3.74 5.71
N LEU A 123 4.11 3.25 4.50
CA LEU A 123 4.32 1.86 4.13
C LEU A 123 5.81 1.50 4.17
N ALA A 124 6.68 2.29 3.56
CA ALA A 124 8.12 2.05 3.58
C ALA A 124 8.68 2.07 5.02
N GLU A 125 8.28 3.05 5.85
CA GLU A 125 8.67 3.14 7.25
C GLU A 125 8.16 1.93 8.07
N PHE A 126 6.93 1.48 7.83
CA PHE A 126 6.38 0.26 8.41
C PHE A 126 7.21 -0.97 7.98
N CYS A 127 7.50 -1.08 6.69
CA CYS A 127 8.25 -2.20 6.12
C CYS A 127 9.67 -2.26 6.67
N HIS A 128 10.35 -1.12 6.80
CA HIS A 128 11.66 -1.02 7.43
C HIS A 128 11.62 -1.46 8.89
N ARG A 129 10.58 -1.07 9.63
CA ARG A 129 10.42 -1.49 11.02
C ARG A 129 10.24 -3.00 11.15
N VAL A 130 9.38 -3.59 10.31
CA VAL A 130 9.17 -5.04 10.27
C VAL A 130 10.47 -5.77 9.90
N ALA A 131 11.14 -5.33 8.84
CA ALA A 131 12.39 -5.95 8.40
C ALA A 131 13.47 -5.86 9.49
N GLY A 132 13.62 -4.70 10.12
CA GLY A 132 14.59 -4.47 11.18
C GLY A 132 14.34 -5.36 12.41
N THR A 133 13.11 -5.41 12.93
CA THR A 133 12.82 -6.22 14.12
C THR A 133 12.90 -7.72 13.86
N VAL A 134 12.57 -8.17 12.64
CA VAL A 134 12.76 -9.57 12.25
C VAL A 134 14.25 -9.90 12.12
N PHE A 135 15.06 -9.04 11.49
CA PHE A 135 16.51 -9.24 11.43
C PHE A 135 17.13 -9.30 12.82
N GLU A 136 16.82 -8.34 13.70
CA GLU A 136 17.31 -8.35 15.09
C GLU A 136 16.88 -9.61 15.84
N ALA A 137 15.65 -10.09 15.62
CA ALA A 137 15.18 -11.34 16.21
C ALA A 137 15.92 -12.58 15.67
N LEU A 138 16.30 -12.59 14.39
CA LEU A 138 17.11 -13.65 13.79
C LEU A 138 18.52 -13.66 14.38
N SER A 139 19.17 -12.49 14.45
CA SER A 139 20.52 -12.34 14.97
C SER A 139 20.60 -12.74 16.46
N ASP A 140 19.65 -12.29 17.29
CA ASP A 140 19.62 -12.63 18.71
C ASP A 140 19.31 -14.12 18.97
N SER A 141 18.65 -14.77 18.01
CA SER A 141 18.32 -16.21 18.11
C SER A 141 19.34 -17.11 17.42
N GLY A 142 20.40 -16.55 16.81
CA GLY A 142 21.48 -17.29 16.15
C GLY A 142 21.12 -17.93 14.81
N PHE A 143 20.17 -17.36 14.06
CA PHE A 143 19.75 -17.86 12.74
C PHE A 143 20.61 -17.31 11.60
N ASP A 144 21.94 -17.36 11.73
CA ASP A 144 22.92 -16.74 10.82
C ASP A 144 22.75 -17.18 9.35
N ALA A 145 22.39 -18.45 9.12
CA ALA A 145 22.17 -18.99 7.78
C ALA A 145 20.95 -18.37 7.08
N VAL A 146 19.89 -18.06 7.85
CA VAL A 146 18.71 -17.37 7.35
C VAL A 146 19.02 -15.90 7.11
N GLU A 147 19.70 -15.26 8.06
CA GLU A 147 20.17 -13.86 7.93
C GLU A 147 20.99 -13.67 6.64
N THR A 148 21.97 -14.55 6.43
CA THR A 148 22.83 -14.54 5.23
C THR A 148 21.99 -14.68 3.96
N ALA A 149 21.05 -15.63 3.92
CA ALA A 149 20.20 -15.84 2.75
C ALA A 149 19.32 -14.62 2.41
N VAL A 150 18.77 -13.95 3.43
CA VAL A 150 17.99 -12.71 3.22
C VAL A 150 18.90 -11.58 2.73
N MET A 151 20.12 -11.44 3.27
CA MET A 151 21.07 -10.41 2.86
C MET A 151 21.59 -10.63 1.43
N ASP A 152 21.83 -11.88 1.03
CA ASP A 152 22.21 -12.22 -0.35
C ASP A 152 21.10 -11.83 -1.34
N GLU A 153 19.85 -12.13 -1.01
CA GLU A 153 18.68 -11.71 -1.80
C GLU A 153 18.50 -10.18 -1.83
N TYR A 154 18.74 -9.50 -0.70
CA TYR A 154 18.73 -8.05 -0.64
C TYR A 154 19.75 -7.42 -1.60
N VAL A 155 21.00 -7.89 -1.59
CA VAL A 155 22.06 -7.41 -2.48
C VAL A 155 21.66 -7.60 -3.93
N ARG A 156 21.14 -8.79 -4.28
CA ARG A 156 20.64 -9.09 -5.63
C ARG A 156 19.49 -8.17 -6.06
N LEU A 157 18.58 -7.84 -5.14
CA LEU A 157 17.49 -6.90 -5.43
C LEU A 157 18.00 -5.47 -5.59
N ALA A 158 18.93 -5.02 -4.73
CA ALA A 158 19.49 -3.68 -4.77
C ALA A 158 20.25 -3.37 -6.07
N GLU A 159 20.78 -4.39 -6.75
CA GLU A 159 21.39 -4.24 -8.08
C GLU A 159 20.39 -3.94 -9.21
N THR A 160 19.10 -4.27 -9.00
CA THR A 160 18.08 -4.22 -10.06
C THR A 160 16.93 -3.25 -9.78
N VAL A 161 16.64 -2.98 -8.50
CA VAL A 161 15.56 -2.10 -8.06
C VAL A 161 16.12 -0.73 -7.73
N VAL A 162 15.74 0.28 -8.52
CA VAL A 162 16.25 1.65 -8.38
C VAL A 162 15.52 2.43 -7.29
N ASP A 163 14.23 2.14 -7.09
CA ASP A 163 13.39 2.85 -6.14
C ASP A 163 13.54 2.24 -4.72
N PRO A 164 13.94 3.02 -3.70
CA PRO A 164 14.16 2.50 -2.35
C PRO A 164 12.91 1.94 -1.67
N ASP A 165 11.74 2.54 -1.91
CA ASP A 165 10.48 2.12 -1.29
C ASP A 165 10.05 0.77 -1.87
N GLU A 166 10.16 0.62 -3.18
CA GLU A 166 9.97 -0.64 -3.89
C GLU A 166 10.98 -1.71 -3.44
N LEU A 167 12.25 -1.35 -3.24
CA LEU A 167 13.27 -2.27 -2.73
C LEU A 167 12.89 -2.82 -1.36
N CYS A 168 12.32 -1.99 -0.49
CA CYS A 168 11.86 -2.39 0.85
C CYS A 168 10.71 -3.42 0.78
N LEU A 169 9.76 -3.23 -0.12
CA LEU A 169 8.69 -4.20 -0.36
C LEU A 169 9.26 -5.53 -0.87
N ARG A 170 10.13 -5.49 -1.88
CA ARG A 170 10.77 -6.69 -2.45
C ARG A 170 11.64 -7.43 -1.42
N LEU A 171 12.27 -6.70 -0.51
CA LEU A 171 13.02 -7.26 0.61
C LEU A 171 12.08 -8.04 1.54
N LEU A 172 10.95 -7.46 1.96
CA LEU A 172 9.99 -8.17 2.82
C LEU A 172 9.39 -9.41 2.16
N GLU A 173 9.06 -9.34 0.87
CA GLU A 173 8.56 -10.50 0.13
C GLU A 173 9.60 -11.64 0.10
N SER A 174 10.87 -11.27 -0.06
CA SER A 174 11.98 -12.24 -0.10
C SER A 174 12.28 -12.78 1.29
N MET A 175 12.32 -11.93 2.31
CA MET A 175 12.45 -12.32 3.72
C MET A 175 11.35 -13.32 4.12
N ALA A 176 10.09 -13.00 3.83
CA ALA A 176 8.97 -13.91 4.07
C ALA A 176 9.19 -15.30 3.44
N THR A 177 9.70 -15.33 2.21
CA THR A 177 9.97 -16.58 1.48
C THR A 177 11.16 -17.35 2.09
N GLU A 178 12.27 -16.67 2.35
CA GLU A 178 13.50 -17.30 2.84
C GLU A 178 13.32 -17.85 4.27
N LEU A 179 12.55 -17.15 5.12
CA LEU A 179 12.19 -17.63 6.46
C LEU A 179 11.25 -18.84 6.37
N ASP A 180 10.22 -18.80 5.51
CA ASP A 180 9.25 -19.89 5.35
C ASP A 180 9.92 -21.20 4.89
N GLU A 181 10.95 -21.10 4.04
CA GLU A 181 11.71 -22.24 3.55
C GLU A 181 12.68 -22.85 4.58
N ARG A 182 13.15 -22.06 5.55
CA ARG A 182 14.29 -22.44 6.41
C ARG A 182 13.93 -22.61 7.88
N LEU A 183 12.89 -21.95 8.36
CA LEU A 183 12.47 -22.04 9.75
C LEU A 183 11.44 -23.15 9.92
N SER A 184 11.63 -23.95 10.96
CA SER A 184 10.57 -24.83 11.46
C SER A 184 9.42 -24.02 12.04
N ALA A 185 8.31 -24.71 12.32
CA ALA A 185 7.15 -24.09 12.93
C ALA A 185 7.43 -23.50 14.32
N GLU A 186 8.34 -24.11 15.07
CA GLU A 186 8.73 -23.60 16.38
C GLU A 186 9.61 -22.37 16.28
N GLU A 187 10.61 -22.41 15.42
CA GLU A 187 11.52 -21.29 15.17
C GLU A 187 10.75 -20.08 14.61
N THR A 188 9.81 -20.30 13.68
CA THR A 188 8.92 -19.25 13.15
C THR A 188 8.22 -18.50 14.26
N ARG A 189 7.59 -19.23 15.19
CA ARG A 189 6.86 -18.61 16.32
C ARG A 189 7.80 -17.89 17.28
N THR A 190 8.97 -18.46 17.53
CA THR A 190 10.00 -17.84 18.37
C THR A 190 10.46 -16.52 17.77
N VAL A 191 10.76 -16.49 16.46
CA VAL A 191 11.17 -15.28 15.75
C VAL A 191 10.04 -14.25 15.74
N LEU A 192 8.79 -14.63 15.43
CA LEU A 192 7.65 -13.71 15.44
C LEU A 192 7.37 -13.13 16.83
N ALA A 193 7.38 -13.97 17.88
CA ALA A 193 7.17 -13.51 19.25
C ALA A 193 8.31 -12.58 19.69
N SER A 194 9.57 -12.94 19.39
CA SER A 194 10.75 -12.13 19.68
C SER A 194 10.67 -10.78 18.95
N ALA A 195 10.45 -10.77 17.64
CA ALA A 195 10.32 -9.55 16.84
C ALA A 195 9.16 -8.65 17.33
N ALA A 196 8.03 -9.24 17.70
CA ALA A 196 6.88 -8.49 18.21
C ALA A 196 7.19 -7.75 19.52
N THR A 197 8.02 -8.31 20.42
CA THR A 197 8.40 -7.63 21.68
C THR A 197 9.28 -6.39 21.48
N ARG A 198 9.91 -6.25 20.30
CA ARG A 198 10.71 -5.08 19.93
C ARG A 198 9.87 -3.95 19.34
N LEU A 199 8.63 -4.23 18.96
CA LEU A 199 7.72 -3.22 18.44
C LEU A 199 7.09 -2.43 19.60
N PRO A 200 6.82 -1.12 19.43
CA PRO A 200 6.13 -0.34 20.44
C PRO A 200 4.80 -0.98 20.84
N GLU A 201 4.43 -0.91 22.12
CA GLU A 201 3.13 -1.44 22.56
C GLU A 201 1.98 -0.78 21.79
N PRO A 202 0.93 -1.54 21.43
CA PRO A 202 -0.21 -1.00 20.71
C PRO A 202 -0.98 -0.02 21.60
N GLU A 203 -1.33 1.15 21.05
CA GLU A 203 -1.97 2.24 21.80
C GLU A 203 -3.41 1.94 22.23
N THR A 204 -4.08 0.98 21.59
CA THR A 204 -5.52 0.72 21.79
C THR A 204 -5.80 -0.68 22.37
N ALA A 205 -6.55 -0.71 23.49
CA ALA A 205 -7.06 -1.93 24.12
C ALA A 205 -8.40 -2.39 23.49
N GLY A 206 -8.37 -2.72 22.19
CA GLY A 206 -9.54 -3.16 21.41
C GLY A 206 -9.50 -4.64 21.00
N ASP A 207 -10.40 -5.04 20.10
CA ASP A 207 -10.36 -6.35 19.43
C ASP A 207 -9.04 -6.48 18.63
N PRO A 208 -8.11 -7.38 19.00
CA PRO A 208 -6.74 -7.39 18.45
C PRO A 208 -6.71 -7.45 16.93
N LEU A 209 -7.56 -8.30 16.33
CA LEU A 209 -7.70 -8.40 14.88
C LEU A 209 -8.10 -7.05 14.26
N ARG A 210 -9.12 -6.40 14.80
CA ARG A 210 -9.58 -5.13 14.25
C ARG A 210 -8.49 -4.07 14.35
N CYS A 211 -7.84 -3.95 15.50
CA CYS A 211 -6.74 -3.00 15.71
C CYS A 211 -5.56 -3.25 14.76
N THR A 212 -5.14 -4.50 14.59
CA THR A 212 -4.11 -4.87 13.61
C THR A 212 -4.51 -4.45 12.19
N PHE A 213 -5.71 -4.80 11.74
CA PHE A 213 -6.13 -4.51 10.37
C PHE A 213 -6.39 -3.03 10.10
N ASP A 214 -6.86 -2.27 11.10
CA ASP A 214 -6.97 -0.82 11.01
C ASP A 214 -5.57 -0.18 10.90
N SER A 215 -4.60 -0.60 11.73
CA SER A 215 -3.21 -0.10 11.66
C SER A 215 -2.53 -0.44 10.33
N LEU A 216 -2.68 -1.67 9.83
CA LEU A 216 -2.09 -2.08 8.56
C LEU A 216 -2.70 -1.34 7.35
N ARG A 217 -4.00 -1.00 7.41
CA ARG A 217 -4.65 -0.15 6.40
C ARG A 217 -4.09 1.28 6.45
N GLU A 218 -3.93 1.84 7.65
CA GLU A 218 -3.40 3.20 7.85
C GLU A 218 -1.94 3.34 7.38
N CYS A 219 -1.14 2.28 7.52
CA CYS A 219 0.21 2.23 6.96
C CYS A 219 0.26 1.87 5.46
N GLY A 220 -0.89 1.67 4.79
CA GLY A 220 -0.94 1.43 3.35
C GLY A 220 -0.58 0.01 2.90
N LEU A 221 -0.50 -0.98 3.79
CA LEU A 221 -0.21 -2.38 3.39
C LEU A 221 -1.33 -2.95 2.51
N PHE A 222 -2.55 -2.47 2.72
CA PHE A 222 -3.69 -2.72 1.84
C PHE A 222 -4.68 -1.55 1.87
N GLY A 223 -5.36 -1.31 0.75
CA GLY A 223 -6.31 -0.21 0.63
C GLY A 223 -7.63 -0.44 1.35
N ARG A 224 -8.13 -1.69 1.39
CA ARG A 224 -9.40 -2.02 2.04
C ARG A 224 -9.41 -3.42 2.63
N TYR A 225 -10.23 -3.62 3.66
CA TYR A 225 -10.53 -4.93 4.19
C TYR A 225 -11.99 -5.05 4.63
N VAL A 226 -12.55 -6.26 4.55
CA VAL A 226 -13.87 -6.62 5.08
C VAL A 226 -13.72 -7.90 5.87
N ARG A 227 -14.20 -7.91 7.12
CA ARG A 227 -14.10 -9.06 8.03
C ARG A 227 -15.44 -9.75 8.16
N SER A 228 -15.45 -11.09 8.14
CA SER A 228 -16.62 -11.85 8.57
C SER A 228 -16.75 -11.82 10.10
N LEU A 229 -17.99 -11.92 10.60
CA LEU A 229 -18.22 -12.19 12.01
C LEU A 229 -17.80 -13.65 12.26
N GLY A 230 -16.57 -13.85 12.72
CA GLY A 230 -16.00 -15.20 12.92
C GLY A 230 -16.90 -16.07 13.79
N THR A 231 -16.95 -17.37 13.46
CA THR A 231 -17.62 -18.37 14.28
C THR A 231 -16.76 -18.64 15.50
N ALA A 232 -17.10 -18.03 16.63
CA ALA A 232 -16.55 -18.42 17.91
C ALA A 232 -17.33 -19.63 18.41
N ASP A 233 -16.72 -20.81 18.38
CA ASP A 233 -17.23 -21.91 19.16
C ASP A 233 -16.93 -21.60 20.64
N ALA A 234 -17.97 -21.49 21.46
CA ALA A 234 -17.90 -20.94 22.81
C ALA A 234 -17.02 -21.79 23.76
N ASP A 235 -16.74 -23.04 23.40
CA ASP A 235 -15.82 -23.96 24.10
C ASP A 235 -14.46 -24.12 23.39
N ALA A 236 -14.27 -23.53 22.21
CA ALA A 236 -13.06 -23.73 21.43
C ALA A 236 -11.93 -22.76 21.84
N ARG A 237 -10.78 -23.34 22.20
CA ARG A 237 -9.49 -22.63 22.31
C ARG A 237 -8.94 -22.15 20.96
N THR A 238 -9.76 -22.22 19.90
CA THR A 238 -9.44 -21.86 18.53
C THR A 238 -10.54 -20.97 17.99
N ARG A 239 -10.18 -19.90 17.28
CA ARG A 239 -11.10 -18.99 16.61
C ARG A 239 -10.72 -18.89 15.14
N SER A 240 -11.66 -19.14 14.25
CA SER A 240 -11.47 -18.92 12.81
C SER A 240 -12.11 -17.61 12.37
N VAL A 241 -11.38 -16.81 11.60
CA VAL A 241 -11.84 -15.52 11.07
C VAL A 241 -11.46 -15.40 9.61
N VAL A 242 -12.40 -14.97 8.78
CA VAL A 242 -12.16 -14.71 7.36
C VAL A 242 -12.11 -13.21 7.12
N VAL A 243 -11.09 -12.74 6.42
CA VAL A 243 -10.91 -11.33 6.04
C VAL A 243 -10.63 -11.24 4.56
N ARG A 244 -11.43 -10.46 3.85
CA ARG A 244 -11.20 -10.12 2.46
C ARG A 244 -10.40 -8.83 2.37
N ILE A 245 -9.23 -8.87 1.76
CA ILE A 245 -8.29 -7.76 1.62
C ILE A 245 -8.19 -7.37 0.15
N GLY A 246 -8.31 -6.08 -0.14
CA GLY A 246 -8.12 -5.53 -1.48
C GLY A 246 -6.96 -4.55 -1.54
N GLU A 247 -6.35 -4.45 -2.73
CA GLU A 247 -5.16 -3.63 -2.98
C GLU A 247 -3.98 -4.00 -2.05
N TYR A 248 -3.72 -5.30 -1.87
CA TYR A 248 -2.59 -5.78 -1.07
C TYR A 248 -1.26 -5.38 -1.73
N ALA A 249 -0.37 -4.74 -0.97
CA ALA A 249 0.85 -4.15 -1.49
C ALA A 249 1.94 -5.18 -1.83
N LEU A 250 1.96 -6.33 -1.16
CA LEU A 250 2.97 -7.36 -1.38
C LEU A 250 2.56 -8.30 -2.51
N SER A 251 3.55 -8.64 -3.34
CA SER A 251 3.36 -9.51 -4.48
C SER A 251 3.73 -10.97 -4.16
N PRO A 252 3.03 -11.94 -4.76
CA PRO A 252 3.40 -13.36 -4.65
C PRO A 252 4.84 -13.63 -5.07
N ARG A 253 5.54 -14.49 -4.31
CA ARG A 253 6.87 -15.01 -4.64
C ARG A 253 6.95 -16.51 -4.41
N ARG A 254 7.61 -17.20 -5.35
CA ARG A 254 7.77 -18.67 -5.37
C ARG A 254 6.46 -19.46 -5.12
N GLY A 255 5.32 -18.91 -5.55
CA GLY A 255 4.00 -19.53 -5.39
C GLY A 255 3.31 -19.29 -4.04
N GLY A 256 3.92 -18.51 -3.15
CA GLY A 256 3.32 -18.06 -1.89
C GLY A 256 3.04 -16.56 -1.89
N LEU A 257 2.02 -16.14 -1.15
CA LEU A 257 1.73 -14.75 -0.84
C LEU A 257 2.38 -14.39 0.51
N PRO A 258 3.26 -13.39 0.57
CA PRO A 258 3.87 -12.97 1.83
C PRO A 258 2.82 -12.52 2.84
N THR A 259 2.89 -13.04 4.06
CA THR A 259 1.95 -12.75 5.16
C THR A 259 2.66 -12.36 6.45
N LEU A 260 4.00 -12.45 6.47
CA LEU A 260 4.89 -12.08 7.57
C LEU A 260 4.47 -10.77 8.28
N PRO A 261 4.23 -9.63 7.59
CA PRO A 261 3.90 -8.40 8.29
C PRO A 261 2.55 -8.46 9.01
N ILE A 262 1.58 -9.21 8.46
CA ILE A 262 0.27 -9.41 9.09
C ILE A 262 0.43 -10.28 10.33
N ALA A 263 1.15 -11.41 10.21
CA ALA A 263 1.39 -12.30 11.33
C ALA A 263 2.13 -11.57 12.47
N LEU A 264 3.17 -10.80 12.15
CA LEU A 264 3.93 -10.05 13.15
C LEU A 264 3.07 -9.03 13.91
N GLU A 265 2.23 -8.26 13.20
CA GLU A 265 1.32 -7.32 13.87
C GLU A 265 0.23 -8.05 14.69
N LEU A 266 -0.23 -9.22 14.26
CA LEU A 266 -1.11 -10.05 15.08
C LEU A 266 -0.41 -10.57 16.35
N TYR A 267 0.89 -10.88 16.30
CA TYR A 267 1.68 -11.21 17.48
C TYR A 267 1.86 -10.01 18.42
N ARG A 268 2.06 -8.82 17.86
CA ARG A 268 2.20 -7.56 18.61
C ARG A 268 0.91 -7.19 19.35
N HIS A 269 -0.24 -7.32 18.71
CA HIS A 269 -1.55 -7.02 19.30
C HIS A 269 -2.14 -8.19 20.10
N GLY A 270 -1.76 -9.42 19.76
CA GLY A 270 -2.35 -10.67 20.26
C GLY A 270 -1.74 -11.15 21.57
N ARG A 271 -2.09 -10.52 22.70
CA ARG A 271 -1.68 -11.00 24.04
C ARG A 271 -2.42 -12.29 24.47
N THR A 272 -3.69 -12.41 24.08
CA THR A 272 -4.54 -13.56 24.44
C THR A 272 -4.68 -14.55 23.30
N TRP A 273 -4.75 -14.05 22.06
CA TRP A 273 -4.97 -14.83 20.85
C TRP A 273 -3.83 -14.59 19.87
N VAL A 274 -3.08 -15.64 19.55
CA VAL A 274 -1.98 -15.61 18.57
C VAL A 274 -2.39 -16.36 17.32
N PRO A 275 -1.95 -15.95 16.12
CA PRO A 275 -2.23 -16.70 14.91
C PRO A 275 -1.46 -18.02 14.91
N SER A 276 -2.17 -19.12 14.64
CA SER A 276 -1.57 -20.43 14.40
C SER A 276 -1.40 -20.71 12.91
N SER A 277 -2.37 -20.34 12.07
CA SER A 277 -2.21 -20.51 10.63
C SER A 277 -2.94 -19.44 9.84
N ILE A 278 -2.43 -19.16 8.66
CA ILE A 278 -3.03 -18.26 7.68
C ILE A 278 -3.16 -19.03 6.37
N ARG A 279 -4.34 -18.98 5.78
CA ARG A 279 -4.62 -19.49 4.44
C ARG A 279 -5.12 -18.36 3.57
N VAL A 280 -4.74 -18.37 2.29
CA VAL A 280 -5.17 -17.36 1.33
C VAL A 280 -5.80 -18.02 0.12
N GLN A 281 -6.80 -17.35 -0.45
CA GLN A 281 -7.37 -17.70 -1.74
C GLN A 281 -7.64 -16.43 -2.55
N PRO A 282 -7.34 -16.43 -3.86
CA PRO A 282 -7.71 -15.31 -4.72
C PRO A 282 -9.24 -15.28 -4.89
N VAL A 283 -9.84 -14.09 -4.77
CA VAL A 283 -11.28 -13.86 -4.97
C VAL A 283 -11.45 -12.59 -5.79
N ASP A 284 -11.82 -12.75 -7.06
CA ASP A 284 -11.85 -11.66 -8.06
C ASP A 284 -10.49 -10.94 -8.15
N ASP A 285 -10.47 -9.63 -7.90
CA ASP A 285 -9.25 -8.79 -7.82
C ASP A 285 -8.69 -8.66 -6.39
N ASP A 286 -9.27 -9.37 -5.42
CA ASP A 286 -8.95 -9.32 -4.00
C ASP A 286 -8.40 -10.67 -3.49
N TRP A 287 -7.97 -10.67 -2.23
CA TRP A 287 -7.51 -11.86 -1.53
C TRP A 287 -8.43 -12.14 -0.34
N GLU A 288 -8.86 -13.38 -0.18
CA GLU A 288 -9.53 -13.82 1.03
C GLU A 288 -8.53 -14.57 1.91
N PHE A 289 -8.33 -14.05 3.12
CA PHE A 289 -7.46 -14.60 4.14
C PHE A 289 -8.32 -15.29 5.20
N THR A 290 -7.98 -16.54 5.53
CA THR A 290 -8.53 -17.26 6.66
C THR A 290 -7.47 -17.38 7.74
N PHE A 291 -7.76 -16.81 8.91
CA PHE A 291 -6.91 -16.84 10.09
C PHE A 291 -7.46 -17.87 11.07
N GLU A 292 -6.60 -18.76 11.54
CA GLU A 292 -6.85 -19.54 12.74
C GLU A 292 -6.04 -18.95 13.89
N LEU A 293 -6.75 -18.53 14.93
CA LEU A 293 -6.17 -17.96 16.15
C LEU A 293 -6.33 -18.95 17.29
N ARG A 294 -5.35 -19.00 18.20
CA ARG A 294 -5.40 -19.85 19.40
C ARG A 294 -5.09 -19.06 20.65
N THR A 295 -5.64 -19.50 21.78
CA THR A 295 -5.28 -18.90 23.07
C THR A 295 -3.84 -19.23 23.46
N GLY A 296 -3.13 -18.23 24.00
CA GLY A 296 -1.75 -18.39 24.49
C GLY A 296 -1.64 -19.47 25.58
N GLY A 297 -0.57 -20.27 25.53
CA GLY A 297 -0.29 -21.35 26.50
C GLY A 297 -0.75 -22.75 26.08
N VAL A 298 -1.36 -22.92 24.90
CA VAL A 298 -1.61 -24.24 24.29
C VAL A 298 -0.54 -24.51 23.23
N ALA A 299 0.06 -25.71 23.23
CA ALA A 299 1.04 -26.09 22.21
C ALA A 299 0.47 -25.84 20.80
N VAL A 300 1.19 -25.01 20.03
CA VAL A 300 0.82 -24.63 18.67
C VAL A 300 1.58 -25.55 17.72
N ALA A 301 0.89 -26.55 17.19
CA ALA A 301 1.49 -27.54 16.28
C ALA A 301 1.60 -27.05 14.83
N ASP A 302 0.80 -26.04 14.46
CA ASP A 302 0.73 -25.52 13.09
C ASP A 302 1.19 -24.05 13.09
N SER A 303 2.06 -23.71 12.14
CA SER A 303 2.50 -22.33 11.82
C SER A 303 2.36 -22.07 10.32
N SER A 304 1.57 -22.88 9.63
CA SER A 304 1.46 -22.85 8.18
C SER A 304 0.96 -21.50 7.69
N GLY A 305 1.71 -20.94 6.74
CA GLY A 305 1.37 -19.69 6.10
C GLY A 305 1.54 -18.45 6.95
N LEU A 306 2.18 -18.51 8.14
CA LEU A 306 2.45 -17.30 8.94
C LEU A 306 3.48 -16.36 8.29
N LEU A 307 4.41 -16.91 7.50
CA LEU A 307 5.47 -16.16 6.86
C LEU A 307 5.13 -15.92 5.38
N SER A 308 4.85 -16.99 4.65
CA SER A 308 4.36 -16.96 3.27
C SER A 308 3.28 -18.03 3.09
N THR A 309 2.09 -17.64 2.64
CA THR A 309 0.99 -18.58 2.46
C THR A 309 0.95 -19.13 1.03
N PRO A 310 0.94 -20.46 0.81
CA PRO A 310 0.83 -21.02 -0.53
C PRO A 310 -0.48 -20.61 -1.21
N ILE A 311 -0.40 -20.22 -2.48
CA ILE A 311 -1.57 -19.83 -3.26
C ILE A 311 -2.17 -21.10 -3.91
N PRO A 312 -3.44 -21.43 -3.64
CA PRO A 312 -4.10 -22.55 -4.29
C PRO A 312 -4.15 -22.32 -5.82
N ARG A 313 -3.86 -23.38 -6.57
CA ARG A 313 -3.90 -23.37 -8.05
C ARG A 313 -5.31 -23.52 -8.59
#